data_AF-A0A5J4JJK5-F1
#
_entry.id   AF-A0A5J4JJK5-F1
#
_cell.length_a   1.000
_cell.length_b   1.000
_cell.length_c   1.000
_cell.angle_alpha   90.00
_cell.angle_beta   90.00
_cell.angle_gamma   90.00
#
_symmetry.space_group_name_H-M   'P 1'
#
loop_
_entity.id
_entity.type
_entity.pdbx_description
1 polymer ?
#
loop_
_entity_poly.entity_id
_entity_poly.type
_entity_poly.pdbx_seq_one_letter_code
_entity_poly.pdbx_strand_id
1 'polypeptide(L)'
;MNEKSIPHYPEPIWRKTVSLPRFPSLQEDIEADVAVAGAGMAGIVTAYLLAKEGIKTVLFDAGEIANGTSGHTTAKITAQHGLVYDELIQHIGIESAGLYYKANEAAASLIKNIIRENDISCSFSHQAAFLYTNSDDYFEKLEKEMRAYDTLGIHGEWLDRLPDGIPAKKAVKMERQAQFHPLSYLKALVEFLMEKQVPIFENTTAKDIEYGNPIKIKTEKGHTISCNYVCICTHYPFYDAKGLYFTRMYPERSYLIAVKPEKPFPGGMYINTEQPTRSFREVEAEGEKLLLVGGENHKTGQGGPMIRHYEVLQEFAEKTFGIETFYCRWSAQDLTTLDKIPYIGPVTKMEPNVFIETGFRKWGMTGTHVAALIMRDLILQKENPYVEMFAPQRFEADPMVKNFVSANVDVAEHLVKGKFDLPDKPLEQLEPDEGAVVRINGKRAGAYKDNEGNIYLLDTTCTHMGCEVKWNSGERTWDCPCHGSRFSFTGEVVEGPAKDPLTKIEYQE
;
A
#
# COMPACT_ATOMS: atom_id res chain seq x y z
N MET A 1 -12.22 26.39 -15.76
CA MET A 1 -12.19 25.53 -14.55
C MET A 1 -11.41 26.28 -13.50
N ASN A 2 -11.83 26.27 -12.24
CA ASN A 2 -11.08 26.93 -11.17
C ASN A 2 -9.79 26.12 -10.93
N GLU A 3 -8.62 26.70 -11.23
CA GLU A 3 -7.32 26.00 -11.10
C GLU A 3 -7.01 25.56 -9.66
N LYS A 4 -7.78 26.05 -8.68
CA LYS A 4 -7.67 25.70 -7.27
C LYS A 4 -8.61 24.57 -6.81
N SER A 5 -9.52 24.07 -7.66
CA SER A 5 -10.48 23.03 -7.27
C SER A 5 -9.91 21.61 -7.41
N ILE A 6 -10.35 20.71 -6.54
CA ILE A 6 -10.01 19.28 -6.59
C ILE A 6 -10.42 18.68 -7.96
N PRO A 7 -9.51 17.98 -8.67
CA PRO A 7 -9.82 17.24 -9.88
C PRO A 7 -10.93 16.21 -9.65
N HIS A 8 -11.82 16.11 -10.63
CA HIS A 8 -13.01 15.26 -10.52
C HIS A 8 -12.68 13.75 -10.44
N TYR A 9 -11.61 13.31 -11.10
CA TYR A 9 -11.14 11.93 -11.07
C TYR A 9 -9.80 11.80 -10.33
N PRO A 10 -9.60 10.71 -9.57
CA PRO A 10 -8.31 10.44 -8.96
C PRO A 10 -7.29 10.05 -10.04
N GLU A 11 -6.13 10.67 -9.99
CA GLU A 11 -4.99 10.34 -10.86
C GLU A 11 -3.71 10.61 -10.06
N PRO A 12 -2.88 9.59 -9.76
CA PRO A 12 -1.65 9.82 -9.04
C PRO A 12 -0.60 10.47 -9.93
N ILE A 13 0.11 11.46 -9.38
CA ILE A 13 1.13 12.23 -10.12
C ILE A 13 2.16 11.32 -10.81
N TRP A 14 2.51 10.20 -10.17
CA TRP A 14 3.53 9.27 -10.66
C TRP A 14 3.16 8.58 -11.97
N ARG A 15 1.87 8.26 -12.17
CA ARG A 15 1.39 7.57 -13.38
C ARG A 15 1.17 8.56 -14.52
N LYS A 16 0.89 9.82 -14.19
CA LYS A 16 0.78 10.91 -15.18
C LYS A 16 2.13 11.22 -15.86
N THR A 17 3.22 11.11 -15.12
CA THR A 17 4.56 11.55 -15.55
C THR A 17 5.44 10.46 -16.15
N VAL A 18 5.06 9.18 -16.05
CA VAL A 18 5.87 8.05 -16.53
C VAL A 18 5.04 7.10 -17.38
N SER A 19 5.55 6.84 -18.60
CA SER A 19 5.04 5.76 -19.45
C SER A 19 5.78 4.46 -19.17
N LEU A 20 5.04 3.44 -18.74
CA LEU A 20 5.51 2.07 -18.48
C LEU A 20 5.21 1.15 -19.69
N PRO A 21 6.08 0.16 -19.96
CA PRO A 21 5.80 -0.85 -20.99
C PRO A 21 4.55 -1.68 -20.64
N ARG A 22 3.93 -2.25 -21.68
CA ARG A 22 2.77 -3.16 -21.58
C ARG A 22 3.17 -4.57 -21.90
N PHE A 23 2.51 -5.53 -21.26
CA PHE A 23 2.82 -6.94 -21.41
C PHE A 23 1.57 -7.77 -21.74
N PRO A 24 1.72 -8.88 -22.48
CA PRO A 24 0.60 -9.75 -22.79
C PRO A 24 0.09 -10.47 -21.52
N SER A 25 -1.14 -11.00 -21.58
CA SER A 25 -1.56 -12.00 -20.59
C SER A 25 -0.97 -13.36 -20.89
N LEU A 26 -0.79 -14.19 -19.86
CA LEU A 26 -0.36 -15.58 -20.03
C LEU A 26 -1.33 -16.34 -20.96
N GLN A 27 -0.80 -16.97 -22.01
CA GLN A 27 -1.58 -17.69 -23.04
C GLN A 27 -1.29 -19.19 -23.10
N GLU A 28 -0.34 -19.67 -22.30
CA GLU A 28 0.07 -21.07 -22.27
C GLU A 28 0.62 -21.43 -20.90
N ASP A 29 0.76 -22.73 -20.64
CA ASP A 29 1.43 -23.22 -19.44
C ASP A 29 2.93 -22.98 -19.55
N ILE A 30 3.57 -22.51 -18.48
CA ILE A 30 5.00 -22.20 -18.46
C ILE A 30 5.69 -22.75 -17.22
N GLU A 31 7.02 -22.81 -17.29
CA GLU A 31 7.88 -23.28 -16.21
C GLU A 31 8.96 -22.25 -15.85
N ALA A 32 9.19 -22.05 -14.56
CA ALA A 32 10.22 -21.17 -14.01
C ALA A 32 10.84 -21.79 -12.74
N ASP A 33 11.99 -21.31 -12.28
CA ASP A 33 12.48 -21.66 -10.94
C ASP A 33 11.66 -20.93 -9.87
N VAL A 34 11.39 -19.64 -10.11
CA VAL A 34 10.62 -18.78 -9.20
C VAL A 34 9.50 -18.08 -9.94
N ALA A 35 8.28 -18.19 -9.42
CA ALA A 35 7.14 -17.41 -9.87
C ALA A 35 6.84 -16.27 -8.89
N VAL A 36 6.85 -15.03 -9.39
CA VAL A 36 6.61 -13.81 -8.62
C VAL A 36 5.23 -13.26 -8.98
N ALA A 37 4.29 -13.35 -8.04
CA ALA A 37 2.92 -12.89 -8.21
C ALA A 37 2.76 -11.47 -7.65
N GLY A 38 2.39 -10.50 -8.49
CA GLY A 38 2.25 -9.09 -8.16
C GLY A 38 3.42 -8.26 -8.69
N ALA A 39 3.20 -7.46 -9.73
CA ALA A 39 4.16 -6.55 -10.34
C ALA A 39 4.06 -5.11 -9.78
N GLY A 40 3.83 -5.00 -8.48
CA GLY A 40 4.14 -3.79 -7.72
C GLY A 40 5.64 -3.67 -7.42
N MET A 41 6.02 -2.70 -6.58
CA MET A 41 7.41 -2.51 -6.15
C MET A 41 7.99 -3.78 -5.51
N ALA A 42 7.21 -4.44 -4.66
CA ALA A 42 7.49 -5.74 -4.05
C ALA A 42 8.00 -6.77 -5.08
N GLY A 43 7.15 -7.17 -6.02
CA GLY A 43 7.53 -8.21 -6.98
C GLY A 43 8.53 -7.75 -8.04
N ILE A 44 8.51 -6.49 -8.49
CA ILE A 44 9.51 -5.99 -9.45
C ILE A 44 10.91 -6.01 -8.83
N VAL A 45 11.06 -5.56 -7.57
CA VAL A 45 12.37 -5.58 -6.89
C VAL A 45 12.81 -7.01 -6.60
N THR A 46 11.90 -7.89 -6.15
CA THR A 46 12.17 -9.31 -5.95
C THR A 46 12.63 -9.98 -7.24
N ALA A 47 11.90 -9.80 -8.35
CA ALA A 47 12.28 -10.34 -9.66
C ALA A 47 13.61 -9.77 -10.14
N TYR A 48 13.87 -8.47 -9.95
CA TYR A 48 15.13 -7.82 -10.31
C TYR A 48 16.33 -8.47 -9.59
N LEU A 49 16.23 -8.66 -8.26
CA LEU A 49 17.31 -9.27 -7.48
C LEU A 49 17.55 -10.73 -7.85
N LEU A 50 16.49 -11.50 -8.11
CA LEU A 50 16.60 -12.90 -8.54
C LEU A 50 17.21 -13.03 -9.94
N ALA A 51 16.75 -12.19 -10.89
CA ALA A 51 17.28 -12.18 -12.26
C ALA A 51 18.76 -11.76 -12.31
N LYS A 52 19.19 -10.86 -11.40
CA LYS A 52 20.59 -10.47 -11.26
C LYS A 52 21.50 -11.64 -10.83
N GLU A 53 20.95 -12.60 -10.09
CA GLU A 53 21.63 -13.83 -9.68
C GLU A 53 21.47 -14.97 -10.71
N GLY A 54 20.82 -14.71 -11.84
CA GLY A 54 20.65 -15.67 -12.93
C GLY A 54 19.53 -16.70 -12.73
N ILE A 55 18.64 -16.48 -11.76
CA ILE A 55 17.52 -17.39 -11.45
C ILE A 55 16.41 -17.24 -12.50
N LYS A 56 15.91 -18.37 -13.04
CA LYS A 56 14.83 -18.37 -14.04
C LYS A 56 13.53 -17.92 -13.39
N THR A 57 13.23 -16.64 -13.52
CA THR A 57 12.10 -15.98 -12.84
C THR A 57 10.99 -15.70 -13.85
N VAL A 58 9.73 -15.75 -13.40
CA VAL A 58 8.58 -15.14 -14.10
C VAL A 58 7.89 -14.14 -13.19
N LEU A 59 7.52 -12.99 -13.73
CA LEU A 59 6.75 -11.96 -13.03
C LEU A 59 5.36 -11.83 -13.66
N PHE A 60 4.31 -11.76 -12.86
CA PHE A 60 2.97 -11.57 -13.39
C PHE A 60 2.05 -10.82 -12.43
N ASP A 61 1.06 -10.10 -12.97
CA ASP A 61 0.10 -9.31 -12.20
C ASP A 61 -1.33 -9.53 -12.70
N ALA A 62 -2.30 -9.38 -11.80
CA ALA A 62 -3.72 -9.44 -12.12
C ALA A 62 -4.18 -8.26 -12.99
N GLY A 63 -3.51 -7.12 -12.88
CA GLY A 63 -3.76 -5.92 -13.67
C GLY A 63 -2.51 -5.43 -14.40
N GLU A 64 -2.37 -4.12 -14.44
CA GLU A 64 -1.24 -3.44 -15.04
C GLU A 64 -0.08 -3.28 -14.06
N ILE A 65 1.15 -3.35 -14.55
CA ILE A 65 2.34 -3.24 -13.71
C ILE A 65 2.37 -1.90 -12.96
N ALA A 66 2.83 -1.95 -11.70
CA ALA A 66 2.97 -0.82 -10.79
C ALA A 66 1.71 0.06 -10.64
N ASN A 67 0.51 -0.51 -10.86
CA ASN A 67 -0.76 0.23 -10.76
C ASN A 67 -1.41 0.18 -9.36
N GLY A 68 -0.94 -0.69 -8.46
CA GLY A 68 -1.39 -0.72 -7.07
C GLY A 68 -0.78 0.40 -6.21
N THR A 69 -0.63 0.13 -4.91
CA THR A 69 -0.12 1.07 -3.90
C THR A 69 1.24 1.69 -4.27
N SER A 70 2.10 0.98 -5.01
CA SER A 70 3.39 1.50 -5.48
C SER A 70 3.27 2.72 -6.40
N GLY A 71 2.19 2.80 -7.18
CA GLY A 71 1.86 3.95 -8.03
C GLY A 71 1.06 5.04 -7.31
N HIS A 72 0.73 4.84 -6.03
CA HIS A 72 -0.19 5.70 -5.25
C HIS A 72 0.43 6.19 -3.92
N THR A 73 1.76 6.21 -3.83
CA THR A 73 2.53 6.49 -2.60
C THR A 73 2.97 7.96 -2.45
N THR A 74 3.58 8.31 -1.30
CA THR A 74 4.38 9.54 -1.12
C THR A 74 5.86 9.35 -1.49
N ALA A 75 6.30 8.11 -1.69
CA ALA A 75 7.68 7.75 -2.11
C ALA A 75 8.80 8.25 -1.17
N LYS A 76 8.59 8.13 0.14
CA LYS A 76 9.62 8.41 1.15
C LYS A 76 10.50 7.16 1.36
N ILE A 77 11.81 7.30 1.20
CA ILE A 77 12.81 6.30 1.58
C ILE A 77 13.32 6.71 2.96
N THR A 78 12.88 6.02 4.00
CA THR A 78 13.20 6.41 5.37
C THR A 78 13.19 5.20 6.30
N ALA A 79 13.93 5.28 7.40
CA ALA A 79 13.79 4.40 8.56
C ALA A 79 12.94 5.03 9.68
N GLN A 80 12.52 6.30 9.54
CA GLN A 80 11.67 7.01 10.50
C GLN A 80 10.18 6.68 10.28
N HIS A 81 9.75 5.50 10.74
CA HIS A 81 8.42 4.95 10.48
C HIS A 81 7.32 5.40 11.46
N GLY A 82 7.26 6.71 11.72
CA GLY A 82 6.42 7.28 12.79
C GLY A 82 7.05 7.09 14.17
N LEU A 83 6.23 7.16 15.22
CA LEU A 83 6.62 6.75 16.58
C LEU A 83 6.62 5.22 16.64
N VAL A 84 7.77 4.59 16.41
CA VAL A 84 7.87 3.13 16.28
C VAL A 84 8.93 2.52 17.19
N TYR A 85 10.03 3.22 17.46
CA TYR A 85 11.18 2.60 18.10
C TYR A 85 10.98 2.43 19.61
N ASP A 86 10.34 3.39 20.30
CA ASP A 86 9.96 3.20 21.72
C ASP A 86 9.02 2.01 21.87
N GLU A 87 8.03 1.90 20.98
CA GLU A 87 7.07 0.80 20.96
C GLU A 87 7.78 -0.55 20.71
N LEU A 88 8.63 -0.64 19.68
CA LEU A 88 9.37 -1.87 19.38
C LEU A 88 10.28 -2.28 20.54
N ILE A 89 10.99 -1.36 21.19
CA ILE A 89 11.83 -1.68 22.34
C ILE A 89 10.98 -2.31 23.47
N GLN A 90 9.81 -1.74 23.76
CA GLN A 90 8.93 -2.23 24.82
C GLN A 90 8.34 -3.61 24.51
N HIS A 91 8.07 -3.92 23.24
CA HIS A 91 7.40 -5.17 22.84
C HIS A 91 8.36 -6.31 22.48
N ILE A 92 9.43 -6.03 21.74
CA ILE A 92 10.32 -7.06 21.17
C ILE A 92 11.78 -6.90 21.59
N GLY A 93 12.06 -5.94 22.48
CA GLY A 93 13.39 -5.70 23.04
C GLY A 93 14.31 -4.86 22.15
N ILE A 94 15.39 -4.39 22.75
CA ILE A 94 16.38 -3.47 22.14
C ILE A 94 17.05 -4.09 20.91
N GLU A 95 17.43 -5.36 20.99
CA GLU A 95 18.14 -6.04 19.90
C GLU A 95 17.28 -6.13 18.63
N SER A 96 16.05 -6.65 18.76
CA SER A 96 15.11 -6.76 17.64
C SER A 96 14.71 -5.40 17.09
N ALA A 97 14.45 -4.40 17.95
CA ALA A 97 14.18 -3.03 17.49
C ALA A 97 15.38 -2.44 16.71
N GLY A 98 16.60 -2.74 17.13
CA GLY A 98 17.82 -2.37 16.40
C GLY A 98 17.95 -3.09 15.05
N LEU A 99 17.56 -4.36 14.95
CA LEU A 99 17.50 -5.09 13.68
C LEU A 99 16.48 -4.49 12.71
N TYR A 100 15.33 -4.02 13.20
CA TYR A 100 14.35 -3.30 12.36
C TYR A 100 14.96 -2.08 11.69
N TYR A 101 15.63 -1.23 12.49
CA TYR A 101 16.31 -0.04 11.99
C TYR A 101 17.36 -0.40 10.94
N LYS A 102 18.24 -1.36 11.26
CA LYS A 102 19.32 -1.81 10.37
C LYS A 102 18.80 -2.39 9.06
N ALA A 103 17.70 -3.15 9.09
CA ALA A 103 17.08 -3.69 7.90
C ALA A 103 16.61 -2.58 6.96
N ASN A 104 15.93 -1.55 7.49
CA ASN A 104 15.44 -0.43 6.69
C ASN A 104 16.55 0.47 6.16
N GLU A 105 17.62 0.69 6.92
CA GLU A 105 18.82 1.40 6.42
C GLU A 105 19.56 0.60 5.34
N ALA A 106 19.61 -0.73 5.47
CA ALA A 106 20.15 -1.61 4.44
C ALA A 106 19.31 -1.55 3.16
N ALA A 107 17.98 -1.51 3.28
CA ALA A 107 17.07 -1.29 2.16
C ALA A 107 17.25 0.08 1.49
N ALA A 108 17.37 1.16 2.25
CA ALA A 108 17.67 2.49 1.72
C ALA A 108 19.01 2.51 0.96
N SER A 109 20.02 1.83 1.50
CA SER A 109 21.32 1.65 0.85
C SER A 109 21.22 0.82 -0.43
N LEU A 110 20.41 -0.24 -0.44
CA LEU A 110 20.15 -1.05 -1.62
C LEU A 110 19.51 -0.22 -2.74
N ILE A 111 18.48 0.59 -2.43
CA ILE A 111 17.83 1.47 -3.41
C ILE A 111 18.87 2.39 -4.05
N LYS A 112 19.70 3.04 -3.24
CA LYS A 112 20.77 3.93 -3.73
C LYS A 112 21.76 3.20 -4.62
N ASN A 113 22.16 1.98 -4.24
CA ASN A 113 23.08 1.17 -5.04
C ASN A 113 22.46 0.77 -6.38
N ILE A 114 21.19 0.33 -6.39
CA ILE A 114 20.46 0.00 -7.61
C ILE A 114 20.38 1.23 -8.54
N ILE A 115 20.03 2.40 -8.00
CA ILE A 115 19.98 3.64 -8.78
C ILE A 115 21.32 3.94 -9.43
N ARG A 116 22.42 3.84 -8.67
CA ARG A 116 23.78 4.10 -9.19
C ARG A 116 24.23 3.06 -10.21
N GLU A 117 24.00 1.77 -9.94
CA GLU A 117 24.48 0.66 -10.78
C GLU A 117 23.77 0.60 -12.14
N ASN A 118 22.52 1.05 -12.21
CA ASN A 118 21.74 1.03 -13.46
C ASN A 118 21.52 2.45 -14.03
N ASP A 119 22.26 3.45 -13.53
CA ASP A 119 22.19 4.86 -13.95
C ASP A 119 20.74 5.41 -14.04
N ILE A 120 19.95 5.18 -12.99
CA ILE A 120 18.51 5.42 -13.01
C ILE A 120 18.20 6.91 -12.77
N SER A 121 17.66 7.58 -13.79
CA SER A 121 17.07 8.92 -13.65
C SER A 121 15.68 8.84 -13.00
N CYS A 122 15.62 8.96 -11.67
CA CYS A 122 14.38 8.89 -10.89
C CYS A 122 14.24 10.02 -9.86
N SER A 123 14.85 11.18 -10.11
CA SER A 123 14.81 12.35 -9.21
C SER A 123 15.16 12.01 -7.76
N PHE A 124 16.10 11.08 -7.58
CA PHE A 124 16.58 10.69 -6.25
C PHE A 124 17.26 11.89 -5.58
N SER A 125 16.82 12.20 -4.37
CA SER A 125 17.42 13.27 -3.58
C SER A 125 17.49 12.88 -2.11
N HIS A 126 18.62 13.23 -1.48
CA HIS A 126 18.74 13.14 -0.02
C HIS A 126 17.86 14.19 0.65
N GLN A 127 17.21 13.80 1.74
CA GLN A 127 16.30 14.63 2.52
C GLN A 127 16.46 14.29 4.01
N ALA A 128 16.09 15.24 4.87
CA ALA A 128 15.79 14.95 6.26
C ALA A 128 14.34 14.46 6.38
N ALA A 129 14.09 13.50 7.27
CA ALA A 129 12.75 13.13 7.71
C ALA A 129 12.45 13.76 9.08
N PHE A 130 11.20 14.17 9.28
CA PHE A 130 10.75 14.83 10.50
C PHE A 130 9.47 14.17 11.04
N LEU A 131 9.52 13.74 12.31
CA LEU A 131 8.33 13.53 13.13
C LEU A 131 8.05 14.81 13.90
N TYR A 132 6.90 15.41 13.69
CA TYR A 132 6.55 16.67 14.35
C TYR A 132 5.23 16.58 15.12
N THR A 133 4.98 17.55 15.99
CA THR A 133 3.71 17.66 16.71
C THR A 133 3.34 19.11 16.96
N ASN A 134 2.03 19.38 16.96
CA ASN A 134 1.45 20.65 17.43
C ASN A 134 0.71 20.52 18.77
N SER A 135 0.55 19.29 19.25
CA SER A 135 -0.16 18.99 20.50
C SER A 135 0.82 18.77 21.64
N ASP A 136 0.58 19.46 22.76
CA ASP A 136 1.40 19.30 23.96
C ASP A 136 1.25 17.88 24.55
N ASP A 137 0.10 17.21 24.29
CA ASP A 137 -0.18 15.82 24.71
C ASP A 137 0.73 14.78 24.04
N TYR A 138 1.39 15.15 22.95
CA TYR A 138 2.27 14.26 22.18
C TYR A 138 3.76 14.50 22.44
N PHE A 139 4.11 15.52 23.23
CA PHE A 139 5.52 15.83 23.53
C PHE A 139 6.21 14.66 24.25
N GLU A 140 5.57 14.07 25.26
CA GLU A 140 6.15 12.94 25.99
C GLU A 140 6.39 11.72 25.06
N LYS A 141 5.47 11.47 24.13
CA LYS A 141 5.63 10.37 23.16
C LYS A 141 6.80 10.62 22.20
N LEU A 142 6.95 11.86 21.73
CA LEU A 142 8.06 12.26 20.87
C LEU A 142 9.41 12.20 21.61
N GLU A 143 9.45 12.59 22.89
CA GLU A 143 10.64 12.45 23.74
C GLU A 143 11.03 10.99 23.97
N LYS A 144 10.06 10.11 24.23
CA LYS A 144 10.31 8.66 24.35
C LYS A 144 10.91 8.09 23.07
N GLU A 145 10.38 8.48 21.92
CA GLU A 145 10.93 8.08 20.63
C GLU A 145 12.38 8.58 20.44
N MET A 146 12.69 9.81 20.83
CA MET A 146 14.08 10.32 20.79
C MET A 146 15.02 9.51 21.72
N ARG A 147 14.57 9.15 22.93
CA ARG A 147 15.35 8.28 23.83
C ARG A 147 15.55 6.87 23.26
N ALA A 148 14.56 6.36 22.53
CA ALA A 148 14.71 5.11 21.79
C ALA A 148 15.78 5.23 20.69
N TYR A 149 15.90 6.39 20.03
CA TYR A 149 16.97 6.63 19.06
C TYR A 149 18.33 6.56 19.73
N ASP A 150 18.51 7.23 20.88
CA ASP A 150 19.76 7.18 21.65
C ASP A 150 20.12 5.74 22.06
N THR A 151 19.12 4.98 22.51
CA THR A 151 19.29 3.57 22.93
C THR A 151 19.73 2.66 21.79
N LEU A 152 19.19 2.89 20.59
CA LEU A 152 19.48 2.10 19.39
C LEU A 152 20.69 2.61 18.60
N GLY A 153 21.29 3.74 19.00
CA GLY A 153 22.36 4.41 18.27
C GLY A 153 21.90 5.04 16.96
N ILE A 154 20.61 5.39 16.85
CA ILE A 154 20.03 6.11 15.72
C ILE A 154 20.38 7.60 15.87
N HIS A 155 20.95 8.20 14.83
CA HIS A 155 21.29 9.62 14.86
C HIS A 155 20.04 10.50 14.63
N GLY A 156 19.39 10.88 15.72
CA GLY A 156 18.29 11.86 15.75
C GLY A 156 18.73 13.25 16.21
N GLU A 157 17.94 14.26 15.86
CA GLU A 157 18.08 15.62 16.36
C GLU A 157 16.72 16.11 16.91
N TRP A 158 16.69 16.54 18.17
CA TRP A 158 15.53 17.20 18.76
C TRP A 158 15.47 18.66 18.31
N LEU A 159 14.31 19.10 17.84
CA LEU A 159 14.09 20.45 17.32
C LEU A 159 12.98 21.15 18.10
N ASP A 160 13.33 22.27 18.73
CA ASP A 160 12.38 23.16 19.40
C ASP A 160 11.68 24.13 18.43
N ARG A 161 12.13 24.19 17.18
CA ARG A 161 11.55 24.98 16.10
C ARG A 161 11.92 24.35 14.75
N LEU A 162 10.97 24.35 13.81
CA LEU A 162 11.18 23.92 12.43
C LEU A 162 11.36 25.12 11.50
N PRO A 163 11.79 24.91 10.24
CA PRO A 163 11.88 25.98 9.25
C PRO A 163 10.57 26.76 9.12
N ASP A 164 10.68 28.06 8.82
CA ASP A 164 9.52 28.93 8.66
C ASP A 164 8.52 28.35 7.64
N GLY A 165 7.22 28.43 7.96
CA GLY A 165 6.14 27.87 7.14
C GLY A 165 5.74 26.44 7.48
N ILE A 166 6.48 25.73 8.33
CA ILE A 166 6.09 24.41 8.83
C ILE A 166 5.28 24.55 10.13
N PRO A 167 4.03 24.05 10.20
CA PRO A 167 3.20 24.17 11.39
C PRO A 167 3.59 23.11 12.42
N ALA A 168 4.55 23.42 13.30
CA ALA A 168 5.01 22.48 14.31
C ALA A 168 5.56 23.18 15.56
N LYS A 169 5.27 22.62 16.74
CA LYS A 169 5.83 23.08 18.02
C LYS A 169 7.17 22.41 18.35
N LYS A 170 7.27 21.10 18.10
CA LYS A 170 8.45 20.26 18.34
C LYS A 170 8.61 19.24 17.23
N ALA A 171 9.84 18.79 17.00
CA ALA A 171 10.10 17.66 16.12
C ALA A 171 11.33 16.83 16.53
N VAL A 172 11.35 15.59 16.04
CA VAL A 172 12.55 14.75 15.96
C VAL A 172 12.90 14.58 14.50
N LYS A 173 14.13 14.93 14.14
CA LYS A 173 14.67 14.89 12.79
C LYS A 173 15.61 13.71 12.62
N MET A 174 15.47 12.99 11.52
CA MET A 174 16.40 11.95 11.07
C MET A 174 17.05 12.40 9.76
N GLU A 175 18.38 12.50 9.75
CA GLU A 175 19.16 12.95 8.60
C GLU A 175 19.41 11.82 7.59
N ARG A 176 19.87 12.22 6.39
CA ARG A 176 20.32 11.28 5.31
C ARG A 176 19.27 10.29 4.83
N GLN A 177 18.00 10.60 5.03
CA GLN A 177 16.90 9.89 4.40
C GLN A 177 16.84 10.31 2.92
N ALA A 178 15.86 9.80 2.18
CA ALA A 178 15.77 10.11 0.76
C ALA A 178 14.34 10.09 0.22
N GLN A 179 14.22 10.62 -0.97
CA GLN A 179 12.99 10.62 -1.73
C GLN A 179 13.31 10.45 -3.21
N PHE A 180 12.34 9.95 -3.98
CA PHE A 180 12.54 9.64 -5.40
C PHE A 180 11.20 9.56 -6.14
N HIS A 181 11.26 9.40 -7.45
CA HIS A 181 10.13 9.08 -8.30
C HIS A 181 10.00 7.55 -8.42
N PRO A 182 9.00 6.93 -7.77
CA PRO A 182 8.92 5.48 -7.62
C PRO A 182 8.72 4.78 -8.96
N LEU A 183 7.90 5.34 -9.86
CA LEU A 183 7.64 4.69 -11.16
C LEU A 183 8.78 4.83 -12.17
N SER A 184 9.54 5.93 -12.19
CA SER A 184 10.78 6.00 -12.98
C SER A 184 11.81 4.97 -12.51
N TYR A 185 11.91 4.76 -11.18
CA TYR A 185 12.74 3.69 -10.63
C TYR A 185 12.27 2.30 -11.07
N LEU A 186 10.98 2.00 -10.92
CA LEU A 186 10.43 0.69 -11.32
C LEU A 186 10.51 0.46 -12.83
N LYS A 187 10.35 1.50 -13.63
CA LYS A 187 10.52 1.44 -15.09
C LYS A 187 11.90 0.90 -15.46
N ALA A 188 12.96 1.47 -14.90
CA ALA A 188 14.33 1.02 -15.17
C ALA A 188 14.56 -0.43 -14.73
N LEU A 189 13.95 -0.87 -13.62
CA LEU A 189 14.04 -2.28 -13.22
C LEU A 189 13.28 -3.21 -14.17
N VAL A 190 12.12 -2.80 -14.67
CA VAL A 190 11.38 -3.54 -15.68
C VAL A 190 12.15 -3.62 -16.98
N GLU A 191 12.80 -2.54 -17.41
CA GLU A 191 13.69 -2.52 -18.57
C GLU A 191 14.86 -3.50 -18.39
N PHE A 192 15.48 -3.54 -17.22
CA PHE A 192 16.50 -4.56 -16.89
C PHE A 192 15.94 -5.99 -16.98
N LEU A 193 14.73 -6.24 -16.46
CA LEU A 193 14.09 -7.55 -16.54
C LEU A 193 13.83 -7.96 -17.99
N MET A 194 13.44 -7.02 -18.85
CA MET A 194 13.27 -7.23 -20.29
C MET A 194 14.60 -7.57 -20.97
N GLU A 195 15.69 -6.87 -20.64
CA GLU A 195 17.05 -7.19 -21.15
C GLU A 195 17.50 -8.59 -20.74
N LYS A 196 17.13 -9.01 -19.52
CA LYS A 196 17.36 -10.38 -19.01
C LYS A 196 16.38 -11.41 -19.56
N GLN A 197 15.44 -11.01 -20.43
CA GLN A 197 14.41 -11.87 -21.02
C GLN A 197 13.56 -12.60 -19.95
N VAL A 198 13.34 -11.94 -18.80
CA VAL A 198 12.40 -12.42 -17.78
C VAL A 198 10.99 -12.29 -18.35
N PRO A 199 10.19 -13.37 -18.41
CA PRO A 199 8.80 -13.27 -18.83
C PRO A 199 7.99 -12.42 -17.85
N ILE A 200 7.25 -11.45 -18.38
CA ILE A 200 6.37 -10.55 -17.63
C ILE A 200 4.96 -10.65 -18.22
N PHE A 201 3.94 -10.85 -17.38
CA PHE A 201 2.55 -10.95 -17.81
C PHE A 201 1.62 -10.01 -17.03
N GLU A 202 0.84 -9.20 -17.74
CA GLU A 202 -0.26 -8.41 -17.16
C GLU A 202 -1.59 -9.18 -17.29
N ASN A 203 -2.65 -8.73 -16.63
CA ASN A 203 -4.00 -9.31 -16.77
C ASN A 203 -4.03 -10.85 -16.58
N THR A 204 -3.24 -11.32 -15.60
CA THR A 204 -3.01 -12.73 -15.27
C THR A 204 -3.22 -12.93 -13.77
N THR A 205 -4.47 -13.11 -13.37
CA THR A 205 -4.87 -13.26 -11.96
C THR A 205 -4.53 -14.66 -11.44
N ALA A 206 -3.66 -14.77 -10.43
CA ALA A 206 -3.49 -16.01 -9.68
C ALA A 206 -4.70 -16.28 -8.78
N LYS A 207 -5.26 -17.49 -8.88
CA LYS A 207 -6.44 -17.92 -8.10
C LYS A 207 -6.05 -18.86 -6.98
N ASP A 208 -5.13 -19.79 -7.22
CA ASP A 208 -4.82 -20.86 -6.27
C ASP A 208 -3.40 -21.43 -6.47
N ILE A 209 -2.92 -22.19 -5.48
CA ILE A 209 -1.65 -22.91 -5.51
C ILE A 209 -1.91 -24.40 -5.27
N GLU A 210 -1.48 -25.24 -6.20
CA GLU A 210 -1.40 -26.68 -6.01
C GLU A 210 0.02 -27.08 -5.59
N TYR A 211 0.11 -27.72 -4.42
CA TYR A 211 1.37 -28.26 -3.93
C TYR A 211 1.79 -29.51 -4.70
N GLY A 212 3.09 -29.62 -4.89
CA GLY A 212 3.74 -30.70 -5.61
C GLY A 212 5.22 -30.39 -5.79
N ASN A 213 5.90 -31.25 -6.54
CA ASN A 213 7.24 -30.97 -7.03
C ASN A 213 7.23 -31.18 -8.56
N PRO A 214 7.03 -30.12 -9.37
CA PRO A 214 7.00 -28.69 -8.99
C PRO A 214 5.66 -28.22 -8.39
N ILE A 215 5.68 -27.04 -7.73
CA ILE A 215 4.49 -26.28 -7.30
C ILE A 215 3.80 -25.71 -8.54
N LYS A 216 2.46 -25.66 -8.56
CA LYS A 216 1.70 -25.07 -9.68
C LYS A 216 0.80 -23.93 -9.21
N ILE A 217 0.95 -22.76 -9.82
CA ILE A 217 0.02 -21.64 -9.67
C ILE A 217 -1.07 -21.77 -10.72
N LYS A 218 -2.34 -21.77 -10.29
CA LYS A 218 -3.51 -21.70 -11.18
C LYS A 218 -3.89 -20.26 -11.45
N THR A 219 -4.08 -19.93 -12.72
CA THR A 219 -4.56 -18.60 -13.13
C THR A 219 -6.04 -18.63 -13.52
N GLU A 220 -6.67 -17.47 -13.52
CA GLU A 220 -8.10 -17.31 -13.86
C GLU A 220 -8.47 -17.84 -15.25
N LYS A 221 -7.57 -17.71 -16.24
CA LYS A 221 -7.79 -18.15 -17.62
C LYS A 221 -7.45 -19.63 -17.86
N GLY A 222 -7.15 -20.38 -16.81
CA GLY A 222 -6.90 -21.83 -16.86
C GLY A 222 -5.45 -22.23 -17.15
N HIS A 223 -4.58 -21.31 -17.55
CA HIS A 223 -3.14 -21.57 -17.69
C HIS A 223 -2.45 -21.65 -16.32
N THR A 224 -1.33 -22.36 -16.28
CA THR A 224 -0.58 -22.64 -15.06
C THR A 224 0.88 -22.23 -15.16
N ILE A 225 1.46 -21.89 -14.02
CA ILE A 225 2.89 -21.62 -13.87
C ILE A 225 3.47 -22.68 -12.93
N SER A 226 4.31 -23.56 -13.45
CA SER A 226 5.02 -24.58 -12.65
C SER A 226 6.37 -24.03 -12.18
N CYS A 227 6.67 -24.15 -10.88
CA CYS A 227 7.89 -23.61 -10.29
C CYS A 227 8.37 -24.31 -9.02
N ASN A 228 9.61 -24.01 -8.61
CA ASN A 228 10.19 -24.52 -7.36
C ASN A 228 9.82 -23.64 -6.16
N TYR A 229 9.72 -22.33 -6.39
CA TYR A 229 9.39 -21.33 -5.39
C TYR A 229 8.32 -20.36 -5.89
N VAL A 230 7.46 -19.89 -4.98
CA VAL A 230 6.47 -18.85 -5.23
C VAL A 230 6.74 -17.66 -4.33
N CYS A 231 6.85 -16.46 -4.89
CA CYS A 231 6.86 -15.21 -4.13
C CYS A 231 5.52 -14.50 -4.30
N ILE A 232 4.74 -14.42 -3.22
CA ILE A 232 3.45 -13.72 -3.18
C ILE A 232 3.69 -12.27 -2.78
N CYS A 233 3.74 -11.41 -3.79
CA CYS A 233 4.01 -9.97 -3.73
C CYS A 233 2.75 -9.14 -4.03
N THR A 234 1.57 -9.70 -3.77
CA THR A 234 0.26 -9.19 -4.20
C THR A 234 -0.38 -8.16 -3.25
N HIS A 235 0.42 -7.52 -2.41
CA HIS A 235 0.01 -6.66 -1.29
C HIS A 235 -0.79 -7.41 -0.22
N TYR A 236 -1.96 -7.94 -0.54
CA TYR A 236 -2.64 -8.96 0.26
C TYR A 236 -2.33 -10.35 -0.30
N PRO A 237 -1.91 -11.34 0.51
CA PRO A 237 -1.63 -12.68 0.00
C PRO A 237 -2.85 -13.31 -0.69
N PHE A 238 -2.78 -13.56 -2.01
CA PHE A 238 -3.88 -14.23 -2.71
C PHE A 238 -4.04 -15.68 -2.25
N TYR A 239 -3.01 -16.26 -1.63
CA TYR A 239 -3.04 -17.62 -1.11
C TYR A 239 -2.60 -17.64 0.35
N ASP A 240 -3.47 -18.17 1.21
CA ASP A 240 -3.33 -18.07 2.66
C ASP A 240 -2.68 -19.30 3.30
N ALA A 241 -2.65 -20.46 2.63
CA ALA A 241 -2.11 -21.72 3.18
C ALA A 241 -2.67 -22.11 4.57
N LYS A 242 -3.91 -21.69 4.91
CA LYS A 242 -4.50 -21.78 6.27
C LYS A 242 -3.74 -20.98 7.34
N GLY A 243 -2.94 -20.00 6.95
CA GLY A 243 -2.24 -19.05 7.82
C GLY A 243 -3.14 -17.99 8.45
N LEU A 244 -4.40 -17.92 8.02
CA LEU A 244 -5.45 -17.01 8.50
C LEU A 244 -5.00 -15.54 8.48
N TYR A 245 -4.27 -15.12 7.45
CA TYR A 245 -3.73 -13.76 7.29
C TYR A 245 -4.80 -12.67 7.35
N PHE A 246 -6.05 -13.00 7.00
CA PHE A 246 -7.20 -12.11 7.17
C PHE A 246 -7.51 -11.74 8.62
N THR A 247 -7.11 -12.56 9.59
CA THR A 247 -7.27 -12.26 11.02
C THR A 247 -6.08 -11.51 11.61
N ARG A 248 -5.01 -11.34 10.83
CA ARG A 248 -3.66 -10.93 11.28
C ARG A 248 -3.23 -9.56 10.81
N MET A 249 -4.08 -8.91 10.01
CA MET A 249 -3.86 -7.61 9.41
C MET A 249 -5.18 -6.87 9.29
N TYR A 250 -5.10 -5.54 9.24
CA TYR A 250 -6.25 -4.70 8.90
C TYR A 250 -5.88 -3.68 7.83
N PRO A 251 -6.80 -3.37 6.91
CA PRO A 251 -6.59 -2.40 5.85
C PRO A 251 -6.89 -0.97 6.32
N GLU A 252 -6.07 -0.03 5.86
CA GLU A 252 -6.29 1.40 6.07
C GLU A 252 -6.12 2.17 4.77
N ARG A 253 -6.99 3.18 4.59
CA ARG A 253 -6.91 4.16 3.52
C ARG A 253 -6.17 5.40 3.98
N SER A 254 -5.48 6.04 3.05
CA SER A 254 -4.85 7.35 3.24
C SER A 254 -4.93 8.14 1.95
N TYR A 255 -5.16 9.44 2.08
CA TYR A 255 -5.50 10.33 0.98
C TYR A 255 -4.34 11.26 0.70
N LEU A 256 -4.19 11.65 -0.56
CA LEU A 256 -3.12 12.50 -1.04
C LEU A 256 -3.64 13.50 -2.07
N ILE A 257 -3.08 14.71 -2.01
CA ILE A 257 -3.22 15.75 -3.02
C ILE A 257 -1.83 16.23 -3.44
N ALA A 258 -1.70 16.62 -4.71
CA ALA A 258 -0.54 17.33 -5.23
C ALA A 258 -0.97 18.73 -5.66
N VAL A 259 -0.31 19.74 -5.11
CA VAL A 259 -0.61 21.15 -5.36
C VAL A 259 0.68 21.90 -5.63
N LYS A 260 0.61 22.98 -6.41
CA LYS A 260 1.66 23.99 -6.45
C LYS A 260 1.39 24.99 -5.32
N PRO A 261 2.27 25.10 -4.32
CA PRO A 261 2.03 25.99 -3.20
C PRO A 261 2.31 27.45 -3.57
N GLU A 262 1.59 28.40 -2.97
CA GLU A 262 1.89 29.84 -3.13
C GLU A 262 3.18 30.23 -2.39
N LYS A 263 3.47 29.53 -1.29
CA LYS A 263 4.68 29.73 -0.47
C LYS A 263 5.75 28.71 -0.83
N PRO A 264 7.04 29.12 -0.90
CA PRO A 264 8.14 28.18 -1.05
C PRO A 264 8.15 27.13 0.07
N PHE A 265 8.36 25.87 -0.30
CA PHE A 265 8.51 24.79 0.66
C PHE A 265 9.99 24.64 1.07
N PRO A 266 10.32 24.55 2.38
CA PRO A 266 11.72 24.56 2.84
C PRO A 266 12.49 23.26 2.59
N GLY A 267 11.87 22.26 1.96
CA GLY A 267 12.44 20.91 1.79
C GLY A 267 12.25 20.03 3.02
N GLY A 268 12.64 18.76 2.92
CA GLY A 268 12.41 17.74 3.94
C GLY A 268 11.11 16.94 3.75
N MET A 269 10.98 15.87 4.53
CA MET A 269 9.82 14.99 4.54
C MET A 269 9.20 14.96 5.94
N TYR A 270 7.96 15.42 6.06
CA TYR A 270 7.33 15.62 7.37
C TYR A 270 6.15 14.68 7.56
N ILE A 271 5.94 14.24 8.80
CA ILE A 271 4.72 13.57 9.24
C ILE A 271 4.46 13.92 10.71
N ASN A 272 3.22 14.25 11.07
CA ASN A 272 2.89 14.50 12.46
C ASN A 272 2.73 13.19 13.25
N THR A 273 2.85 13.29 14.57
CA THR A 273 2.64 12.17 15.49
C THR A 273 1.18 12.04 15.94
N GLU A 274 0.39 13.10 15.81
CA GLU A 274 -1.00 13.15 16.26
C GLU A 274 -2.01 12.77 15.16
N GLN A 275 -3.27 12.61 15.56
CA GLN A 275 -4.39 12.38 14.64
C GLN A 275 -5.25 13.66 14.49
N PRO A 276 -5.78 13.94 13.29
CA PRO A 276 -5.57 13.19 12.05
C PRO A 276 -4.14 13.36 11.51
N THR A 277 -3.63 12.33 10.84
CA THR A 277 -2.28 12.38 10.25
C THR A 277 -2.17 13.46 9.17
N ARG A 278 -1.05 14.18 9.16
CA ARG A 278 -0.63 15.14 8.15
C ARG A 278 0.82 14.84 7.79
N SER A 279 1.04 14.56 6.51
CA SER A 279 2.34 14.26 5.94
C SER A 279 2.53 15.11 4.71
N PHE A 280 3.72 15.68 4.52
CA PHE A 280 4.00 16.46 3.33
C PHE A 280 5.47 16.42 2.93
N ARG A 281 5.71 16.59 1.63
CA ARG A 281 7.05 16.69 1.01
C ARG A 281 6.96 17.24 -0.41
N GLU A 282 8.04 17.85 -0.88
CA GLU A 282 8.16 18.33 -2.26
C GLU A 282 8.42 17.17 -3.23
N VAL A 283 7.88 17.28 -4.44
CA VAL A 283 8.19 16.46 -5.60
C VAL A 283 8.39 17.38 -6.81
N GLU A 284 9.34 17.04 -7.68
CA GLU A 284 9.46 17.68 -8.98
C GLU A 284 8.69 16.85 -10.01
N ALA A 285 7.73 17.48 -10.69
CA ALA A 285 6.89 16.85 -11.69
C ALA A 285 6.49 17.89 -12.75
N GLU A 286 6.51 17.50 -14.03
CA GLU A 286 6.15 18.39 -15.15
C GLU A 286 6.98 19.71 -15.18
N GLY A 287 8.22 19.69 -14.67
CA GLY A 287 9.09 20.87 -14.57
C GLY A 287 8.73 21.83 -13.42
N GLU A 288 7.77 21.46 -12.58
CA GLU A 288 7.27 22.24 -11.45
C GLU A 288 7.61 21.58 -10.12
N LYS A 289 7.75 22.40 -9.08
CA LYS A 289 7.90 21.95 -7.69
C LYS A 289 6.52 21.86 -7.04
N LEU A 290 6.02 20.65 -6.91
CA LEU A 290 4.72 20.38 -6.30
C LEU A 290 4.91 19.95 -4.84
N LEU A 291 3.94 20.28 -4.02
CA LEU A 291 3.83 19.79 -2.65
C LEU A 291 2.84 18.63 -2.62
N LEU A 292 3.30 17.47 -2.17
CA LEU A 292 2.42 16.37 -1.80
C LEU A 292 1.95 16.59 -0.37
N VAL A 293 0.64 16.58 -0.16
CA VAL A 293 0.01 16.65 1.16
C VAL A 293 -0.86 15.41 1.32
N GLY A 294 -0.60 14.62 2.35
CA GLY A 294 -1.32 13.37 2.60
C GLY A 294 -1.71 13.18 4.06
N GLY A 295 -2.68 12.32 4.31
CA GLY A 295 -3.28 12.18 5.62
C GLY A 295 -4.67 11.55 5.60
N GLU A 296 -5.51 11.98 6.56
CA GLU A 296 -6.92 11.57 6.67
C GLU A 296 -7.10 10.05 6.66
N ASN A 297 -6.36 9.39 7.56
CA ASN A 297 -6.34 7.94 7.64
C ASN A 297 -7.62 7.38 8.24
N HIS A 298 -8.12 6.28 7.69
CA HIS A 298 -9.21 5.52 8.29
C HIS A 298 -9.20 4.05 7.82
N LYS A 299 -9.93 3.17 8.50
CA LYS A 299 -10.15 1.80 8.03
C LYS A 299 -10.94 1.80 6.72
N THR A 300 -10.57 0.92 5.80
CA THR A 300 -11.26 0.79 4.51
C THR A 300 -12.76 0.58 4.69
N GLY A 301 -13.59 1.18 3.82
CA GLY A 301 -15.06 1.08 3.88
C GLY A 301 -15.70 1.77 5.10
N GLN A 302 -14.92 2.47 5.93
CA GLN A 302 -15.37 3.22 7.10
C GLN A 302 -14.97 4.70 6.97
N GLY A 303 -15.38 5.58 7.89
CA GLY A 303 -14.88 6.98 7.92
C GLY A 303 -15.72 8.02 7.17
N GLY A 304 -16.96 7.70 6.79
CA GLY A 304 -17.89 8.66 6.18
C GLY A 304 -17.67 8.88 4.68
N PRO A 305 -18.21 9.97 4.09
CA PRO A 305 -18.07 10.26 2.66
C PRO A 305 -16.62 10.49 2.27
N MET A 306 -16.07 9.60 1.42
CA MET A 306 -14.63 9.55 1.13
C MET A 306 -14.09 10.81 0.45
N ILE A 307 -14.93 11.55 -0.27
CA ILE A 307 -14.52 12.82 -0.90
C ILE A 307 -14.11 13.88 0.14
N ARG A 308 -14.70 13.85 1.36
CA ARG A 308 -14.40 14.82 2.43
C ARG A 308 -12.96 14.75 2.90
N HIS A 309 -12.32 13.58 2.84
CA HIS A 309 -10.90 13.43 3.20
C HIS A 309 -10.01 14.27 2.26
N TYR A 310 -10.34 14.36 0.98
CA TYR A 310 -9.63 15.24 0.04
C TYR A 310 -9.88 16.72 0.32
N GLU A 311 -11.13 17.09 0.63
CA GLU A 311 -11.52 18.47 0.97
C GLU A 311 -10.77 18.95 2.22
N VAL A 312 -10.69 18.12 3.26
CA VAL A 312 -9.95 18.42 4.49
C VAL A 312 -8.44 18.60 4.23
N LEU A 313 -7.85 17.80 3.33
CA LEU A 313 -6.45 17.98 2.92
C LEU A 313 -6.25 19.28 2.12
N GLN A 314 -7.19 19.63 1.25
CA GLN A 314 -7.17 20.88 0.50
C GLN A 314 -7.25 22.09 1.45
N GLU A 315 -8.18 22.08 2.40
CA GLU A 315 -8.32 23.14 3.42
C GLU A 315 -7.03 23.32 4.24
N PHE A 316 -6.42 22.20 4.66
CA PHE A 316 -5.14 22.23 5.36
C PHE A 316 -4.02 22.81 4.50
N ALA A 317 -3.91 22.39 3.24
CA ALA A 317 -2.89 22.85 2.31
C ALA A 317 -3.05 24.35 1.99
N GLU A 318 -4.27 24.81 1.71
CA GLU A 318 -4.59 26.22 1.48
C GLU A 318 -4.22 27.08 2.69
N LYS A 319 -4.63 26.68 3.90
CA LYS A 319 -4.34 27.43 5.12
C LYS A 319 -2.84 27.50 5.43
N THR A 320 -2.10 26.42 5.19
CA THR A 320 -0.70 26.31 5.61
C THR A 320 0.23 26.90 4.55
N PHE A 321 0.10 26.44 3.31
CA PHE A 321 1.04 26.70 2.22
C PHE A 321 0.47 27.64 1.14
N GLY A 322 -0.86 27.81 1.09
CA GLY A 322 -1.56 28.42 -0.04
C GLY A 322 -1.53 27.52 -1.27
N ILE A 323 -2.60 27.47 -2.06
CA ILE A 323 -2.65 26.70 -3.31
C ILE A 323 -2.70 27.67 -4.49
N GLU A 324 -1.63 27.71 -5.29
CA GLU A 324 -1.62 28.39 -6.59
C GLU A 324 -2.44 27.57 -7.59
N THR A 325 -2.14 26.26 -7.69
CA THR A 325 -2.76 25.34 -8.65
C THR A 325 -2.90 23.95 -8.03
N PHE A 326 -4.02 23.28 -8.29
CA PHE A 326 -4.27 21.90 -7.90
C PHE A 326 -3.99 20.96 -9.09
N TYR A 327 -3.13 19.96 -8.90
CA TYR A 327 -2.72 19.05 -9.98
C TYR A 327 -3.46 17.72 -9.93
N CYS A 328 -3.29 16.99 -8.83
CA CYS A 328 -3.65 15.59 -8.74
C CYS A 328 -4.22 15.26 -7.37
N ARG A 329 -5.09 14.27 -7.31
CA ARG A 329 -5.50 13.65 -6.05
C ARG A 329 -5.57 12.15 -6.22
N TRP A 330 -5.26 11.41 -5.17
CA TRP A 330 -5.37 9.96 -5.16
C TRP A 330 -5.36 9.44 -3.73
N SER A 331 -5.68 8.17 -3.55
CA SER A 331 -5.53 7.52 -2.25
C SER A 331 -4.82 6.20 -2.40
N ALA A 332 -4.29 5.72 -1.29
CA ALA A 332 -3.66 4.41 -1.19
C ALA A 332 -4.39 3.57 -0.16
N GLN A 333 -4.32 2.26 -0.29
CA GLN A 333 -4.67 1.34 0.77
C GLN A 333 -3.39 0.64 1.20
N ASP A 334 -3.23 0.46 2.51
CA ASP A 334 -2.16 -0.35 3.05
C ASP A 334 -2.65 -1.29 4.14
N LEU A 335 -1.90 -2.37 4.31
CA LEU A 335 -2.16 -3.38 5.32
C LEU A 335 -1.23 -3.12 6.50
N THR A 336 -1.80 -3.15 7.69
CA THR A 336 -1.08 -3.04 8.94
C THR A 336 -1.19 -4.36 9.70
N THR A 337 -0.06 -4.96 10.04
CA THR A 337 0.00 -6.13 10.93
C THR A 337 -0.30 -5.74 12.38
N LEU A 338 -0.68 -6.72 13.21
CA LEU A 338 -1.05 -6.47 14.60
C LEU A 338 0.10 -5.94 15.49
N ASP A 339 1.35 -6.31 15.18
CA ASP A 339 2.57 -5.82 15.84
C ASP A 339 3.27 -4.70 15.06
N LYS A 340 2.68 -4.25 13.95
CA LYS A 340 3.22 -3.20 13.07
C LYS A 340 4.54 -3.56 12.37
N ILE A 341 4.96 -4.82 12.40
CA ILE A 341 6.12 -5.35 11.66
C ILE A 341 5.60 -6.12 10.45
N PRO A 342 6.13 -5.92 9.23
CA PRO A 342 5.71 -6.67 8.05
C PRO A 342 5.85 -8.20 8.21
N TYR A 343 5.04 -8.96 7.48
CA TYR A 343 5.21 -10.40 7.35
C TYR A 343 6.05 -10.68 6.10
N ILE A 344 7.23 -11.26 6.28
CA ILE A 344 8.17 -11.57 5.20
C ILE A 344 8.77 -12.95 5.42
N GLY A 345 8.61 -13.85 4.46
CA GLY A 345 9.18 -15.20 4.51
C GLY A 345 8.14 -16.27 4.15
N PRO A 346 8.40 -17.55 4.50
CA PRO A 346 7.48 -18.65 4.19
C PRO A 346 6.06 -18.39 4.72
N VAL A 347 5.05 -18.68 3.91
CA VAL A 347 3.63 -18.47 4.22
C VAL A 347 3.22 -19.27 5.47
N THR A 348 3.77 -20.47 5.64
CA THR A 348 3.68 -21.28 6.86
C THR A 348 4.95 -22.11 7.02
N LYS A 349 5.20 -22.69 8.20
CA LYS A 349 6.33 -23.63 8.40
C LYS A 349 6.22 -24.89 7.54
N MET A 350 5.00 -25.30 7.18
CA MET A 350 4.76 -26.50 6.38
C MET A 350 5.04 -26.27 4.89
N GLU A 351 5.07 -25.00 4.47
CA GLU A 351 5.13 -24.61 3.06
C GLU A 351 6.33 -23.68 2.83
N PRO A 352 7.57 -24.21 2.99
CA PRO A 352 8.80 -23.41 3.02
C PRO A 352 9.14 -22.73 1.69
N ASN A 353 8.53 -23.18 0.59
CA ASN A 353 8.82 -22.70 -0.77
C ASN A 353 7.78 -21.68 -1.29
N VAL A 354 6.76 -21.36 -0.50
CA VAL A 354 5.77 -20.31 -0.82
C VAL A 354 6.00 -19.17 0.14
N PHE A 355 6.51 -18.04 -0.37
CA PHE A 355 6.83 -16.86 0.41
C PHE A 355 5.72 -15.81 0.30
N ILE A 356 5.55 -15.03 1.36
CA ILE A 356 4.72 -13.82 1.36
C ILE A 356 5.57 -12.60 1.73
N GLU A 357 5.18 -11.45 1.18
CA GLU A 357 5.56 -10.14 1.70
C GLU A 357 4.32 -9.24 1.81
N THR A 358 3.95 -8.83 3.02
CA THR A 358 2.72 -8.07 3.25
C THR A 358 2.77 -7.28 4.55
N GLY A 359 1.80 -6.38 4.74
CA GLY A 359 1.66 -5.65 6.00
C GLY A 359 2.68 -4.53 6.19
N PHE A 360 3.07 -3.84 5.12
CA PHE A 360 4.12 -2.82 5.14
C PHE A 360 3.78 -1.54 5.90
N ARG A 361 2.51 -1.35 6.31
CA ARG A 361 2.08 -0.24 7.17
C ARG A 361 2.54 1.12 6.64
N LYS A 362 2.32 1.40 5.35
CA LYS A 362 2.64 2.65 4.63
C LYS A 362 4.13 2.85 4.33
N TRP A 363 4.99 1.96 4.82
CA TRP A 363 6.45 2.03 4.69
C TRP A 363 7.00 1.05 3.65
N GLY A 364 6.23 0.81 2.58
CA GLY A 364 6.59 -0.16 1.54
C GLY A 364 7.84 0.22 0.74
N MET A 365 8.26 1.49 0.69
CA MET A 365 9.44 1.90 -0.09
C MET A 365 10.73 1.22 0.40
N THR A 366 10.93 1.11 1.72
CA THR A 366 12.06 0.37 2.32
C THR A 366 11.65 -1.06 2.65
N GLY A 367 10.41 -1.28 3.11
CA GLY A 367 9.90 -2.60 3.48
C GLY A 367 9.94 -3.63 2.34
N THR A 368 9.62 -3.23 1.11
CA THR A 368 9.68 -4.14 -0.06
C THR A 368 11.12 -4.53 -0.41
N HIS A 369 12.09 -3.64 -0.21
CA HIS A 369 13.51 -3.95 -0.41
C HIS A 369 14.08 -4.83 0.69
N VAL A 370 13.63 -4.67 1.95
CA VAL A 370 13.90 -5.64 3.02
C VAL A 370 13.37 -7.02 2.63
N ALA A 371 12.13 -7.07 2.15
CA ALA A 371 11.48 -8.30 1.76
C ALA A 371 12.18 -9.01 0.59
N ALA A 372 12.50 -8.28 -0.47
CA ALA A 372 13.21 -8.80 -1.63
C ALA A 372 14.61 -9.34 -1.26
N LEU A 373 15.33 -8.70 -0.33
CA LEU A 373 16.60 -9.20 0.19
C LEU A 373 16.43 -10.52 0.94
N ILE A 374 15.47 -10.58 1.86
CA ILE A 374 15.16 -11.80 2.64
C ILE A 374 14.75 -12.94 1.69
N MET A 375 13.83 -12.71 0.76
CA MET A 375 13.36 -13.73 -0.17
C MET A 375 14.49 -14.24 -1.07
N ARG A 376 15.29 -13.34 -1.65
CA ARG A 376 16.47 -13.71 -2.44
C ARG A 376 17.40 -14.62 -1.64
N ASP A 377 17.72 -14.24 -0.41
CA ASP A 377 18.67 -15.00 0.41
C ASP A 377 18.10 -16.36 0.81
N LEU A 378 16.82 -16.44 1.17
CA LEU A 378 16.15 -17.72 1.45
C LEU A 378 16.13 -18.65 0.23
N ILE A 379 15.81 -18.14 -0.96
CA ILE A 379 15.81 -18.91 -2.23
C ILE A 379 17.21 -19.39 -2.58
N LEU A 380 18.23 -18.56 -2.36
CA LEU A 380 19.64 -18.90 -2.60
C LEU A 380 20.29 -19.68 -1.45
N GLN A 381 19.53 -19.99 -0.39
CA GLN A 381 20.02 -20.66 0.83
C GLN A 381 21.22 -19.94 1.48
N LYS A 382 21.20 -18.60 1.45
CA LYS A 382 22.18 -17.72 2.11
C LYS A 382 21.65 -17.32 3.49
N GLU A 383 22.55 -17.19 4.46
CA GLU A 383 22.20 -16.65 5.78
C GLU A 383 21.75 -15.19 5.66
N ASN A 384 20.68 -14.84 6.38
CA ASN A 384 20.19 -13.47 6.44
C ASN A 384 19.73 -13.15 7.87
N PRO A 385 20.30 -12.11 8.52
CA PRO A 385 20.06 -11.81 9.93
C PRO A 385 18.66 -11.27 10.23
N TYR A 386 17.86 -10.95 9.20
CA TYR A 386 16.55 -10.34 9.37
C TYR A 386 15.40 -11.35 9.28
N VAL A 387 15.67 -12.60 8.87
CA VAL A 387 14.63 -13.63 8.61
C VAL A 387 13.71 -13.81 9.83
N GLU A 388 14.28 -14.07 11.01
CA GLU A 388 13.48 -14.37 12.21
C GLU A 388 12.60 -13.20 12.62
N MET A 389 13.10 -11.97 12.48
CA MET A 389 12.38 -10.77 12.88
C MET A 389 11.09 -10.57 12.07
N PHE A 390 11.16 -10.77 10.75
CA PHE A 390 10.02 -10.54 9.86
C PHE A 390 9.22 -11.80 9.56
N ALA A 391 9.68 -12.97 10.04
CA ALA A 391 9.03 -14.25 9.80
C ALA A 391 7.53 -14.19 10.11
N PRO A 392 6.65 -14.72 9.24
CA PRO A 392 5.23 -14.72 9.54
C PRO A 392 4.88 -15.55 10.78
N GLN A 393 5.72 -16.49 11.20
CA GLN A 393 5.40 -17.35 12.35
C GLN A 393 5.94 -16.83 13.69
N ARG A 394 6.51 -15.62 13.73
CA ARG A 394 7.09 -15.01 14.94
C ARG A 394 6.13 -14.92 16.14
N PHE A 395 4.82 -14.92 15.89
CA PHE A 395 3.79 -14.87 16.92
C PHE A 395 3.46 -16.21 17.58
N GLU A 396 3.93 -17.33 17.03
CA GLU A 396 3.76 -18.64 17.71
C GLU A 396 4.51 -18.68 19.06
N ALA A 397 5.37 -17.69 19.33
CA ALA A 397 6.11 -17.53 20.57
C ALA A 397 5.54 -16.48 21.54
N ASP A 398 4.50 -15.72 21.18
CA ASP A 398 3.96 -14.62 22.02
C ASP A 398 2.55 -14.95 22.58
N PRO A 399 2.41 -15.19 23.90
CA PRO A 399 1.12 -15.44 24.56
C PRO A 399 0.15 -14.24 24.56
N MET A 400 0.59 -13.05 24.13
CA MET A 400 -0.12 -11.79 24.37
C MET A 400 -0.85 -11.21 23.16
N VAL A 401 -1.13 -12.00 22.11
CA VAL A 401 -1.94 -11.53 20.98
C VAL A 401 -3.44 -11.43 21.33
N LYS A 402 -3.77 -10.62 22.34
CA LYS A 402 -5.13 -10.16 22.65
C LYS A 402 -5.71 -9.29 21.51
N ASN A 403 -4.85 -8.73 20.65
CA ASN A 403 -5.24 -7.95 19.47
C ASN A 403 -5.88 -8.79 18.34
N PHE A 404 -5.83 -10.12 18.39
CA PHE A 404 -6.67 -10.95 17.51
C PHE A 404 -8.15 -10.68 17.75
N VAL A 405 -8.56 -10.31 18.97
CA VAL A 405 -9.99 -10.19 19.28
C VAL A 405 -10.57 -8.89 18.73
N SER A 406 -9.93 -7.73 18.93
CA SER A 406 -10.55 -6.43 18.60
C SER A 406 -10.75 -6.20 17.10
N ALA A 407 -9.76 -6.52 16.27
CA ALA A 407 -9.88 -6.39 14.82
C ALA A 407 -10.95 -7.33 14.25
N ASN A 408 -11.06 -8.55 14.76
CA ASN A 408 -12.08 -9.51 14.32
C ASN A 408 -13.48 -9.23 14.91
N VAL A 409 -13.58 -8.54 16.06
CA VAL A 409 -14.87 -8.05 16.59
C VAL A 409 -15.47 -6.99 15.66
N ASP A 410 -14.65 -6.06 15.15
CA ASP A 410 -15.06 -5.05 14.17
C ASP A 410 -15.63 -5.72 12.90
N VAL A 411 -14.97 -6.78 12.41
CA VAL A 411 -15.44 -7.59 11.28
C VAL A 411 -16.81 -8.21 11.58
N ALA A 412 -17.00 -8.82 12.76
CA ALA A 412 -18.27 -9.42 13.15
C ALA A 412 -19.40 -8.38 13.25
N GLU A 413 -19.10 -7.18 13.78
CA GLU A 413 -20.05 -6.06 13.77
C GLU A 413 -20.47 -5.70 12.35
N HIS A 414 -19.52 -5.50 11.43
CA HIS A 414 -19.82 -5.11 10.06
C HIS A 414 -20.56 -6.19 9.27
N LEU A 415 -20.25 -7.48 9.50
CA LEU A 415 -20.92 -8.60 8.86
C LEU A 415 -22.40 -8.70 9.27
N VAL A 416 -22.72 -8.38 10.53
CA VAL A 416 -24.10 -8.39 11.04
C VAL A 416 -24.83 -7.09 10.70
N LYS A 417 -24.28 -5.95 11.14
CA LYS A 417 -24.90 -4.62 11.02
C LYS A 417 -25.14 -4.23 9.57
N GLY A 418 -24.18 -4.48 8.68
CA GLY A 418 -24.30 -4.15 7.26
C GLY A 418 -25.52 -4.77 6.58
N LYS A 419 -25.96 -5.95 7.05
CA LYS A 419 -27.14 -6.65 6.51
C LYS A 419 -28.47 -6.04 6.94
N PHE A 420 -28.47 -5.25 8.01
CA PHE A 420 -29.66 -4.58 8.53
C PHE A 420 -29.71 -3.09 8.18
N ASP A 421 -28.66 -2.54 7.55
CA ASP A 421 -28.65 -1.15 7.11
C ASP A 421 -29.78 -0.90 6.08
N LEU A 422 -30.55 0.15 6.33
CA LEU A 422 -31.61 0.59 5.41
C LEU A 422 -30.99 1.10 4.10
N PRO A 423 -31.71 0.99 2.97
CA PRO A 423 -31.27 1.59 1.71
C PRO A 423 -31.10 3.09 1.88
N ASP A 424 -30.08 3.65 1.24
CA ASP A 424 -29.74 5.07 1.36
C ASP A 424 -30.81 5.94 0.68
N LYS A 425 -31.27 5.51 -0.51
CA LYS A 425 -32.28 6.21 -1.31
C LYS A 425 -32.93 5.29 -2.37
N PRO A 426 -34.09 5.67 -2.93
CA PRO A 426 -34.66 5.04 -4.13
C PRO A 426 -33.77 5.22 -5.36
N LEU A 427 -33.81 4.28 -6.30
CA LEU A 427 -32.99 4.31 -7.53
C LEU A 427 -33.29 5.56 -8.37
N GLU A 428 -34.55 5.98 -8.39
CA GLU A 428 -35.04 7.13 -9.17
C GLU A 428 -34.49 8.46 -8.66
N GLN A 429 -33.97 8.49 -7.43
CA GLN A 429 -33.36 9.67 -6.79
C GLN A 429 -31.83 9.65 -6.87
N LEU A 430 -31.25 8.72 -7.63
CA LEU A 430 -29.81 8.67 -7.86
C LEU A 430 -29.42 9.73 -8.89
N GLU A 431 -28.57 10.66 -8.46
CA GLU A 431 -28.04 11.74 -9.31
C GLU A 431 -26.91 11.21 -10.21
N PRO A 432 -26.58 11.91 -11.32
CA PRO A 432 -25.40 11.57 -12.12
C PRO A 432 -24.11 11.60 -11.27
N ASP A 433 -23.22 10.64 -11.52
CA ASP A 433 -21.98 10.41 -10.76
C ASP A 433 -22.19 10.06 -9.28
N GLU A 434 -23.37 9.52 -8.94
CA GLU A 434 -23.72 9.10 -7.60
C GLU A 434 -23.83 7.58 -7.50
N GLY A 435 -23.34 7.04 -6.37
CA GLY A 435 -23.56 5.66 -5.99
C GLY A 435 -24.18 5.55 -4.60
N ALA A 436 -25.06 4.58 -4.43
CA ALA A 436 -25.84 4.38 -3.21
C ALA A 436 -26.32 2.94 -3.09
N VAL A 437 -26.62 2.51 -1.86
CA VAL A 437 -27.35 1.27 -1.62
C VAL A 437 -28.84 1.51 -1.86
N VAL A 438 -29.43 0.75 -2.77
CA VAL A 438 -30.83 0.86 -3.20
C VAL A 438 -31.58 -0.46 -2.97
N ARG A 439 -32.90 -0.47 -3.27
CA ARG A 439 -33.71 -1.69 -3.34
C ARG A 439 -34.24 -1.92 -4.75
N ILE A 440 -33.98 -3.12 -5.28
CA ILE A 440 -34.46 -3.58 -6.59
C ILE A 440 -35.22 -4.87 -6.36
N ASN A 441 -36.50 -4.93 -6.76
CA ASN A 441 -37.36 -6.12 -6.59
C ASN A 441 -37.38 -6.66 -5.15
N GLY A 442 -37.39 -5.76 -4.16
CA GLY A 442 -37.38 -6.09 -2.73
C GLY A 442 -36.02 -6.58 -2.19
N LYS A 443 -34.99 -6.68 -3.03
CA LYS A 443 -33.62 -7.06 -2.66
C LYS A 443 -32.70 -5.85 -2.60
N ARG A 444 -31.69 -5.92 -1.72
CA ARG A 444 -30.66 -4.89 -1.60
C ARG A 444 -29.71 -4.96 -2.80
N ALA A 445 -29.33 -3.81 -3.35
CA ALA A 445 -28.37 -3.70 -4.44
C ALA A 445 -27.51 -2.45 -4.23
N GLY A 446 -26.27 -2.48 -4.72
CA GLY A 446 -25.46 -1.28 -4.92
C GLY A 446 -25.77 -0.73 -6.30
N ALA A 447 -26.13 0.54 -6.39
CA ALA A 447 -26.35 1.24 -7.65
C ALA A 447 -25.31 2.34 -7.82
N TYR A 448 -24.81 2.50 -9.04
CA TYR A 448 -24.06 3.68 -9.47
C TYR A 448 -24.66 4.19 -10.77
N LYS A 449 -24.84 5.51 -10.88
CA LYS A 449 -25.30 6.17 -12.10
C LYS A 449 -24.18 7.01 -12.66
N ASP A 450 -23.73 6.73 -13.88
CA ASP A 450 -22.70 7.53 -14.51
C ASP A 450 -23.23 8.87 -15.04
N ASN A 451 -22.33 9.70 -15.56
CA ASN A 451 -22.67 11.01 -16.12
C ASN A 451 -23.51 10.94 -17.39
N GLU A 452 -23.55 9.79 -18.07
CA GLU A 452 -24.38 9.55 -19.26
C GLU A 452 -25.78 9.05 -18.86
N GLY A 453 -25.99 8.75 -17.57
CA GLY A 453 -27.24 8.25 -17.02
C GLY A 453 -27.36 6.72 -17.03
N ASN A 454 -26.31 5.99 -17.41
CA ASN A 454 -26.31 4.53 -17.33
C ASN A 454 -26.26 4.09 -15.86
N ILE A 455 -27.01 3.05 -15.53
CA ILE A 455 -27.12 2.51 -14.17
C ILE A 455 -26.40 1.16 -14.11
N TYR A 456 -25.49 1.04 -13.15
CA TYR A 456 -24.77 -0.20 -12.84
C TYR A 456 -25.29 -0.74 -11.52
N LEU A 457 -25.81 -1.97 -11.54
CA LEU A 457 -26.35 -2.64 -10.36
C LEU A 457 -25.50 -3.85 -9.98
N LEU A 458 -25.12 -3.92 -8.71
CA LEU A 458 -24.28 -4.98 -8.16
C LEU A 458 -24.88 -5.56 -6.87
N ASP A 459 -24.66 -6.85 -6.65
CA ASP A 459 -24.75 -7.43 -5.31
C ASP A 459 -23.65 -6.81 -4.45
N THR A 460 -24.06 -6.32 -3.29
CA THR A 460 -23.18 -5.63 -2.35
C THR A 460 -22.49 -6.61 -1.39
N THR A 461 -22.79 -7.90 -1.52
CA THR A 461 -22.14 -8.98 -0.78
C THR A 461 -20.72 -9.18 -1.29
N CYS A 462 -19.72 -8.84 -0.46
CA CYS A 462 -18.32 -9.03 -0.80
C CYS A 462 -18.01 -10.52 -1.05
N THR A 463 -17.42 -10.82 -2.21
CA THR A 463 -17.03 -12.18 -2.63
C THR A 463 -15.90 -12.82 -1.81
N HIS A 464 -15.27 -12.09 -0.89
CA HIS A 464 -14.28 -12.66 0.02
C HIS A 464 -14.94 -13.45 1.17
N MET A 465 -15.75 -12.79 2.00
CA MET A 465 -16.36 -13.41 3.21
C MET A 465 -17.80 -12.93 3.48
N GLY A 466 -18.46 -12.28 2.52
CA GLY A 466 -19.88 -11.93 2.60
C GLY A 466 -20.24 -10.71 3.44
N CYS A 467 -19.28 -9.84 3.76
CA CYS A 467 -19.57 -8.52 4.33
C CYS A 467 -20.18 -7.59 3.28
N GLU A 468 -21.00 -6.64 3.71
CA GLU A 468 -21.60 -5.66 2.81
C GLU A 468 -20.63 -4.54 2.48
N VAL A 469 -20.36 -4.34 1.19
CA VAL A 469 -19.51 -3.26 0.68
C VAL A 469 -20.20 -1.89 0.81
N LYS A 470 -19.39 -0.84 0.89
CA LYS A 470 -19.81 0.56 1.03
C LYS A 470 -19.34 1.39 -0.15
N TRP A 471 -20.18 2.33 -0.61
CA TRP A 471 -19.82 3.21 -1.71
C TRP A 471 -18.71 4.18 -1.32
N ASN A 472 -17.65 4.22 -2.12
CA ASN A 472 -16.56 5.18 -2.02
C ASN A 472 -16.71 6.20 -3.17
N SER A 473 -17.33 7.35 -2.85
CA SER A 473 -17.52 8.46 -3.79
C SER A 473 -16.23 9.12 -4.24
N GLY A 474 -15.14 8.98 -3.47
CA GLY A 474 -13.85 9.55 -3.83
C GLY A 474 -13.24 8.88 -5.06
N GLU A 475 -13.45 7.58 -5.23
CA GLU A 475 -12.82 6.78 -6.29
C GLU A 475 -13.79 5.96 -7.14
N ARG A 476 -15.12 6.09 -6.89
CA ARG A 476 -16.19 5.35 -7.58
C ARG A 476 -15.99 3.84 -7.47
N THR A 477 -15.77 3.41 -6.23
CA THR A 477 -15.51 2.01 -5.90
C THR A 477 -16.45 1.54 -4.79
N TRP A 478 -16.59 0.23 -4.68
CA TRP A 478 -17.27 -0.44 -3.57
C TRP A 478 -16.21 -1.05 -2.65
N ASP A 479 -16.13 -0.55 -1.43
CA ASP A 479 -15.07 -0.90 -0.48
C ASP A 479 -15.65 -1.75 0.66
N CYS A 480 -15.05 -2.91 0.92
CA CYS A 480 -15.45 -3.82 1.98
C CYS A 480 -14.89 -3.38 3.33
N PRO A 481 -15.73 -3.10 4.35
CA PRO A 481 -15.28 -2.60 5.65
C PRO A 481 -14.58 -3.64 6.54
N CYS A 482 -14.62 -4.91 6.15
CA CYS A 482 -14.07 -6.01 6.95
C CYS A 482 -12.56 -6.21 6.69
N HIS A 483 -12.20 -6.63 5.48
CA HIS A 483 -10.82 -7.00 5.13
C HIS A 483 -10.26 -6.16 3.98
N GLY A 484 -11.02 -5.17 3.50
CA GLY A 484 -10.50 -4.17 2.56
C GLY A 484 -10.52 -4.58 1.10
N SER A 485 -11.29 -5.60 0.72
CA SER A 485 -11.55 -5.88 -0.71
C SER A 485 -12.20 -4.66 -1.35
N ARG A 486 -11.76 -4.30 -2.55
CA ARG A 486 -12.28 -3.17 -3.30
C ARG A 486 -12.69 -3.60 -4.68
N PHE A 487 -13.80 -3.03 -5.16
CA PHE A 487 -14.37 -3.34 -6.46
C PHE A 487 -14.66 -2.05 -7.22
N SER A 488 -14.53 -2.08 -8.55
CA SER A 488 -14.96 -0.98 -9.41
C SER A 488 -16.47 -0.79 -9.31
N PHE A 489 -16.99 0.34 -9.80
CA PHE A 489 -18.44 0.54 -9.92
C PHE A 489 -19.12 -0.47 -10.86
N THR A 490 -18.36 -1.14 -11.73
CA THR A 490 -18.80 -2.23 -12.62
C THR A 490 -18.60 -3.63 -12.02
N GLY A 491 -17.97 -3.75 -10.86
CA GLY A 491 -17.87 -4.96 -10.05
C GLY A 491 -16.56 -5.73 -10.15
N GLU A 492 -15.65 -5.37 -11.06
CA GLU A 492 -14.32 -5.98 -11.16
C GLU A 492 -13.50 -5.74 -9.87
N VAL A 493 -12.66 -6.71 -9.50
CA VAL A 493 -11.77 -6.56 -8.35
C VAL A 493 -10.72 -5.49 -8.64
N VAL A 494 -10.67 -4.47 -7.80
CA VAL A 494 -9.62 -3.44 -7.80
C VAL A 494 -8.51 -3.82 -6.83
N GLU A 495 -8.88 -4.36 -5.67
CA GLU A 495 -7.91 -4.74 -4.63
C GLU A 495 -8.43 -5.93 -3.82
N GLY A 496 -7.52 -6.85 -3.50
CA GLY A 496 -7.82 -8.04 -2.69
C GLY A 496 -8.18 -7.71 -1.25
N PRO A 497 -8.60 -8.71 -0.45
CA PRO A 497 -8.43 -10.15 -0.66
C PRO A 497 -9.43 -10.86 -1.59
N ALA A 498 -10.51 -10.20 -2.01
CA ALA A 498 -11.42 -10.81 -2.97
C ALA A 498 -10.70 -11.18 -4.27
N LYS A 499 -11.01 -12.35 -4.84
CA LYS A 499 -10.44 -12.82 -6.11
C LYS A 499 -11.45 -12.77 -7.25
N ASP A 500 -12.73 -12.65 -6.92
CA ASP A 500 -13.84 -12.74 -7.85
C ASP A 500 -14.63 -11.42 -7.82
N PRO A 501 -15.15 -10.96 -8.97
CA PRO A 501 -15.90 -9.71 -9.06
C PRO A 501 -17.22 -9.78 -8.28
N LEU A 502 -17.78 -8.63 -7.91
CA LEU A 502 -19.16 -8.56 -7.42
C LEU A 502 -20.13 -9.04 -8.50
N THR A 503 -21.20 -9.70 -8.07
CA THR A 503 -22.22 -10.23 -8.99
C THR A 503 -23.04 -9.09 -9.56
N LYS A 504 -23.15 -9.01 -10.89
CA LYS A 504 -24.02 -8.03 -11.58
C LYS A 504 -25.48 -8.39 -11.39
N ILE A 505 -26.31 -7.40 -11.13
CA ILE A 505 -27.76 -7.55 -11.01
C ILE A 505 -28.40 -7.01 -12.30
N GLU A 506 -29.23 -7.83 -12.94
CA GLU A 506 -30.03 -7.37 -14.08
C GLU A 506 -31.23 -6.56 -13.58
N TYR A 507 -31.43 -5.38 -14.16
CA TYR A 507 -32.67 -4.62 -14.00
C TYR A 507 -33.67 -5.11 -15.04
N GLN A 508 -34.72 -5.81 -14.60
CA GLN A 508 -35.89 -6.05 -15.42
C GLN A 508 -36.91 -4.96 -15.06
N GLU A 509 -37.25 -4.12 -16.06
CA GLU A 509 -38.29 -3.08 -15.95
C GLU A 509 -39.68 -3.66 -15.60
#